data_AF-A0A3D1RA62-F1
#
_entry.id   AF-A0A3D1RA62-F1
#
_cell.length_a   1.000
_cell.length_b   1.000
_cell.length_c   1.000
_cell.angle_alpha   90.00
_cell.angle_beta   90.00
_cell.angle_gamma   90.00
#
_symmetry.space_group_name_H-M   'P 1'
#
loop_
_entity.id
_entity.type
_entity.pdbx_description
1 polymer ?
#
loop_
_entity_poly.entity_id
_entity_poly.type
_entity_poly.pdbx_seq_one_letter_code
_entity_poly.pdbx_strand_id
1 'polypeptide(L)'
;DVLFEVFNIAPGFWGMGQVVNYALLALITVIGFSIKKPGVLQVAGYSIASSILFYLVSNTGVWAFEGMYSKDLAGLNASLVAGLPFLKNGIVNDLAYCGILFGGYALITRFSTKRAVA
;
A
#
# COMPACT_ATOMS: atom_id res chain seq x y z
N ASP A 1 1.53 6.84 14.83
CA ASP A 1 0.86 6.45 16.10
C ASP A 1 1.67 6.84 17.30
N VAL A 2 2.68 6.05 17.68
CA VAL A 2 3.49 6.30 18.89
C VAL A 2 4.10 7.70 18.88
N LEU A 3 4.62 8.17 17.75
CA LEU A 3 5.17 9.53 17.65
C LEU A 3 4.10 10.62 17.87
N PHE A 4 2.89 10.45 17.35
CA PHE A 4 1.82 11.44 17.54
C PHE A 4 1.39 11.53 19.01
N GLU A 5 1.30 10.38 19.68
CA GLU A 5 0.98 10.29 21.11
C GLU A 5 2.11 10.90 21.96
N VAL A 6 3.36 10.50 21.71
CA VAL A 6 4.54 10.98 22.45
C VAL A 6 4.70 12.50 22.35
N PHE A 7 4.43 13.06 21.17
CA PHE A 7 4.53 14.51 20.95
C PHE A 7 3.23 15.27 21.25
N ASN A 8 2.18 14.62 21.77
CA ASN A 8 0.87 15.22 22.05
C ASN A 8 0.27 15.98 20.84
N ILE A 9 0.53 15.49 19.62
CA ILE A 9 0.04 16.12 18.38
C ILE A 9 -1.40 15.67 18.09
N ALA A 10 -1.68 14.38 18.27
CA ALA A 10 -2.97 13.76 18.01
C ALA A 10 -3.03 12.38 18.70
N PRO A 11 -4.23 11.79 18.86
CA PRO A 11 -4.35 10.40 19.29
C PRO A 11 -3.46 9.50 18.43
N GLY A 12 -2.65 8.67 19.09
CA GLY A 12 -1.77 7.75 18.40
C GLY A 12 -2.55 6.71 17.59
N PHE A 13 -3.74 6.30 18.04
CA PHE A 13 -4.52 5.24 17.42
C PHE A 13 -5.98 5.64 17.23
N TRP A 14 -6.52 5.37 16.04
CA TRP A 14 -7.81 5.89 15.55
C TRP A 14 -8.92 4.83 15.48
N GLY A 15 -8.66 3.60 15.94
CA GLY A 15 -9.68 2.56 16.07
C GLY A 15 -9.64 1.52 14.94
N MET A 16 -10.81 0.91 14.65
CA MET A 16 -10.89 -0.30 13.83
C MET A 16 -10.50 -0.09 12.37
N GLY A 17 -10.79 1.06 11.77
CA GLY A 17 -10.35 1.38 10.41
C GLY A 17 -8.81 1.32 10.27
N GLN A 18 -8.10 1.75 11.31
CA GLN A 18 -6.64 1.68 11.34
C GLN A 18 -6.12 0.24 11.50
N VAL A 19 -6.76 -0.59 12.33
CA VAL A 19 -6.44 -2.03 12.43
C VAL A 19 -6.55 -2.69 11.05
N VAL A 20 -7.63 -2.42 10.32
CA VAL A 20 -7.86 -2.97 8.98
C VAL A 20 -6.71 -2.59 8.04
N ASN A 21 -6.28 -1.34 8.04
CA ASN A 21 -5.18 -0.88 7.18
C ASN A 21 -3.84 -1.55 7.52
N TYR A 22 -3.52 -1.77 8.79
CA TYR A 22 -2.31 -2.49 9.19
C TYR A 22 -2.36 -3.97 8.86
N ALA A 23 -3.50 -4.63 9.08
CA ALA A 23 -3.69 -6.01 8.67
C ALA A 23 -3.56 -6.17 7.15
N LEU A 24 -4.08 -5.21 6.38
CA LEU A 24 -4.00 -5.18 4.93
C LEU A 24 -2.57 -4.96 4.42
N LEU A 25 -1.81 -4.07 5.07
CA LEU A 25 -0.39 -3.89 4.78
C LEU A 25 0.41 -5.17 5.04
N ALA A 26 0.15 -5.85 6.16
CA ALA A 26 0.76 -7.14 6.48
C ALA A 26 0.40 -8.20 5.44
N LEU A 27 -0.89 -8.28 5.05
CA LEU A 27 -1.38 -9.22 4.04
C LEU A 27 -0.69 -9.01 2.69
N ILE A 28 -0.64 -7.77 2.19
CA ILE A 28 0.02 -7.41 0.93
C ILE A 28 1.50 -7.78 0.97
N THR A 29 2.17 -7.53 2.10
CA THR A 29 3.58 -7.91 2.30
C THR A 29 3.76 -9.42 2.20
N VAL A 30 2.91 -10.21 2.86
CA VAL A 30 2.94 -11.68 2.80
C VAL A 30 2.68 -12.18 1.38
N ILE A 31 1.72 -11.58 0.65
CA ILE A 31 1.48 -11.90 -0.77
C ILE A 31 2.74 -11.62 -1.59
N GLY A 32 3.45 -10.52 -1.32
CA GLY A 32 4.70 -10.16 -1.96
C GLY A 32 5.82 -11.19 -1.79
N PHE A 33 5.85 -11.94 -0.67
CA PHE A 33 6.83 -13.01 -0.45
C PHE A 33 6.70 -14.20 -1.42
N SER A 34 5.56 -14.32 -2.11
CA SER A 34 5.40 -15.33 -3.16
C SER A 34 6.21 -15.05 -4.43
N ILE A 35 6.76 -13.82 -4.59
CA ILE A 35 7.58 -13.43 -5.74
C ILE A 35 8.97 -14.07 -5.62
N LYS A 36 9.20 -15.18 -6.33
CA LYS A 36 10.49 -15.89 -6.33
C LYS A 36 11.57 -15.25 -7.21
N LYS A 37 11.17 -14.59 -8.30
CA LYS A 37 12.06 -13.93 -9.27
C LYS A 37 11.48 -12.57 -9.63
N PRO A 38 11.88 -11.48 -8.94
CA PRO A 38 11.30 -10.16 -9.14
C PRO A 38 11.80 -9.54 -10.45
N GLY A 39 11.10 -9.82 -11.55
CA GLY A 39 11.25 -9.09 -12.81
C GLY A 39 10.36 -7.84 -12.83
N VAL A 40 10.61 -6.93 -13.77
CA VAL A 40 9.89 -5.65 -13.89
C VAL A 40 8.37 -5.85 -13.96
N LEU A 41 7.92 -6.80 -14.79
CA LEU A 41 6.49 -7.08 -14.98
C LEU A 41 5.87 -7.69 -13.73
N GLN A 42 6.58 -8.58 -13.04
CA GLN A 42 6.12 -9.17 -11.79
C GLN A 42 5.98 -8.08 -10.71
N VAL A 43 7.01 -7.26 -10.51
CA VAL A 43 6.98 -6.20 -9.50
C VAL A 43 5.87 -5.19 -9.80
N ALA A 44 5.73 -4.73 -11.04
CA ALA A 44 4.67 -3.80 -11.43
C ALA A 44 3.27 -4.40 -11.27
N GLY A 45 3.08 -5.66 -11.67
CA GLY A 45 1.81 -6.37 -11.53
C GLY A 45 1.39 -6.54 -10.06
N TYR A 46 2.31 -6.99 -9.20
CA TYR A 46 2.05 -7.12 -7.76
C TYR A 46 1.81 -5.76 -7.10
N SER A 47 2.56 -4.73 -7.47
CA SER A 47 2.38 -3.36 -6.98
C SER A 47 0.96 -2.86 -7.29
N ILE A 48 0.54 -2.89 -8.56
CA ILE A 48 -0.80 -2.44 -8.97
C ILE A 48 -1.91 -3.26 -8.31
N ALA A 49 -1.76 -4.59 -8.28
CA ALA A 49 -2.75 -5.46 -7.64
C ALA A 49 -2.89 -5.17 -6.14
N SER A 50 -1.77 -4.87 -5.47
CA SER A 50 -1.73 -4.50 -4.07
C SER A 50 -2.40 -3.14 -3.83
N SER A 51 -2.16 -2.13 -4.67
CA SER A 51 -2.82 -0.82 -4.53
C SER A 51 -4.34 -0.94 -4.72
N ILE A 52 -4.80 -1.77 -5.68
CA ILE A 52 -6.23 -2.03 -5.90
C ILE A 52 -6.84 -2.74 -4.70
N LEU A 53 -6.19 -3.81 -4.20
CA LEU A 53 -6.65 -4.53 -3.02
C LEU A 53 -6.70 -3.61 -1.79
N PHE A 54 -5.66 -2.79 -1.61
CA PHE A 54 -5.57 -1.82 -0.53
C PHE A 54 -6.76 -0.86 -0.58
N TYR A 55 -7.01 -0.26 -1.75
CA TYR A 55 -8.12 0.66 -1.98
C TYR A 55 -9.48 0.01 -1.67
N LEU A 56 -9.75 -1.19 -2.19
CA LEU A 56 -11.06 -1.83 -2.01
C LEU A 56 -11.33 -2.14 -0.53
N VAL A 57 -10.36 -2.75 0.17
CA VAL A 57 -10.56 -3.21 1.54
C VAL A 57 -10.55 -2.03 2.53
N SER A 58 -9.65 -1.05 2.36
CA SER A 58 -9.62 0.14 3.23
C SER A 58 -10.91 0.96 3.15
N ASN A 59 -11.41 1.26 1.95
CA ASN A 59 -12.65 2.04 1.78
C ASN A 59 -13.90 1.25 2.21
N THR A 60 -13.91 -0.07 2.03
CA THR A 60 -14.94 -0.94 2.63
C THR A 60 -14.86 -0.92 4.15
N GLY A 61 -13.64 -0.88 4.72
CA GLY A 61 -13.40 -0.73 6.15
C GLY A 61 -13.95 0.59 6.70
N VAL A 62 -13.72 1.71 6.01
CA VAL A 62 -14.29 3.02 6.38
C VAL A 62 -15.82 2.95 6.39
N TRP A 63 -16.41 2.41 5.31
CA TRP A 63 -17.86 2.19 5.24
C TRP A 63 -18.37 1.29 6.38
N ALA A 64 -17.66 0.22 6.72
CA ALA A 64 -18.06 -0.76 7.72
C ALA A 64 -17.89 -0.28 9.17
N PHE A 65 -16.87 0.52 9.48
CA PHE A 65 -16.45 0.79 10.87
C PHE A 65 -16.49 2.26 11.29
N GLU A 66 -16.38 3.22 10.38
CA GLU A 66 -16.18 4.64 10.77
C GLU A 66 -17.46 5.47 10.81
N GLY A 67 -18.59 4.90 10.37
CA GLY A 67 -19.92 5.55 10.49
C GLY A 67 -20.12 6.77 9.58
N MET A 68 -19.18 7.06 8.67
CA MET A 68 -19.23 8.20 7.75
C MET A 68 -20.26 8.05 6.61
N TYR A 69 -20.63 6.80 6.28
CA TYR A 69 -21.50 6.47 5.15
C TYR A 69 -22.69 5.64 5.61
N SER A 70 -23.79 5.70 4.86
CA SER A 70 -24.96 4.86 5.10
C SER A 70 -24.61 3.37 5.03
N LYS A 71 -25.20 2.55 5.90
CA LYS A 71 -24.94 1.09 5.98
C LYS A 71 -25.71 0.30 4.92
N ASP A 72 -25.63 0.75 3.68
CA ASP A 72 -26.24 0.16 2.50
C ASP A 72 -25.26 0.18 1.31
N LEU A 73 -25.69 -0.38 0.18
CA LEU A 73 -24.88 -0.43 -1.04
C LEU A 73 -24.59 0.97 -1.62
N ALA A 74 -25.48 1.94 -1.38
CA ALA A 74 -25.28 3.31 -1.82
C ALA A 74 -24.12 3.97 -1.04
N GLY A 75 -24.04 3.76 0.27
CA GLY A 75 -22.96 4.25 1.11
C GLY A 75 -21.63 3.56 0.82
N LEU A 76 -21.63 2.26 0.50
CA LEU A 76 -20.42 1.56 0.05
C LEU A 76 -19.90 2.17 -1.25
N ASN A 77 -20.79 2.39 -2.23
CA ASN A 77 -20.42 3.02 -3.49
C ASN A 77 -19.90 4.45 -3.28
N ALA A 78 -20.51 5.23 -2.38
CA ALA A 78 -20.04 6.57 -2.04
C ALA A 78 -18.62 6.55 -1.46
N SER A 79 -18.32 5.62 -0.56
CA SER A 79 -16.97 5.43 0.00
C SER A 79 -15.94 5.09 -1.09
N LEU A 80 -16.27 4.16 -1.98
CA LEU A 80 -15.38 3.78 -3.08
C LEU A 80 -15.13 4.96 -4.04
N VAL A 81 -16.17 5.68 -4.45
CA VAL A 81 -16.04 6.84 -5.34
C VAL A 81 -15.17 7.93 -4.71
N ALA A 82 -15.37 8.23 -3.42
CA ALA A 82 -14.53 9.16 -2.68
C ALA A 82 -13.07 8.69 -2.60
N GLY A 83 -12.85 7.38 -2.62
CA GLY A 83 -11.53 6.78 -2.56
C GLY A 83 -10.72 6.78 -3.86
N LEU A 84 -11.35 7.02 -5.03
CA LEU A 84 -10.71 6.92 -6.34
C LEU A 84 -9.44 7.79 -6.51
N PRO A 85 -9.38 9.04 -6.01
CA PRO A 85 -8.15 9.83 -6.06
C PRO A 85 -6.99 9.17 -5.32
N PHE A 86 -7.25 8.47 -4.20
CA PHE A 86 -6.24 7.75 -3.45
C PHE A 86 -5.75 6.51 -4.19
N LEU A 87 -6.62 5.81 -4.92
CA LEU A 87 -6.18 4.68 -5.76
C LEU A 87 -5.18 5.15 -6.83
N LYS A 88 -5.49 6.25 -7.52
CA LYS A 88 -4.59 6.83 -8.53
C LYS A 88 -3.24 7.19 -7.92
N ASN A 89 -3.25 7.94 -6.82
CA ASN A 89 -2.03 8.36 -6.16
C ASN A 89 -1.25 7.17 -5.58
N GLY A 90 -1.95 6.18 -5.03
CA GLY A 90 -1.38 4.94 -4.52
C GLY A 90 -0.62 4.16 -5.59
N ILE A 91 -1.24 3.91 -6.75
CA ILE A 91 -0.57 3.21 -7.86
C ILE A 91 0.69 3.95 -8.31
N VAL A 92 0.61 5.27 -8.48
CA VAL A 92 1.77 6.08 -8.92
C VAL A 92 2.90 6.01 -7.89
N ASN A 93 2.57 6.18 -6.61
CA ASN A 93 3.54 6.15 -5.53
C ASN A 93 4.18 4.76 -5.42
N ASP A 94 3.38 3.70 -5.41
CA ASP A 94 3.87 2.32 -5.27
C ASP A 94 4.81 1.96 -6.43
N LEU A 95 4.44 2.29 -7.66
CA LEU A 95 5.31 2.07 -8.83
C LEU A 95 6.59 2.89 -8.77
N ALA A 96 6.53 4.15 -8.33
CA ALA A 96 7.70 5.00 -8.16
C ALA A 96 8.67 4.42 -7.12
N TYR A 97 8.16 4.01 -5.95
CA TYR A 97 8.97 3.37 -4.91
C TYR A 97 9.52 2.02 -5.36
N CYS A 98 8.73 1.19 -6.05
CA CYS A 98 9.23 -0.04 -6.64
C CYS A 98 10.36 0.22 -7.64
N GLY A 99 10.20 1.22 -8.51
CA GLY A 99 11.22 1.63 -9.47
C GLY A 99 12.52 2.07 -8.80
N ILE A 100 12.42 2.90 -7.75
CA ILE A 100 13.59 3.36 -6.98
C ILE A 100 14.27 2.18 -6.27
N LEU A 101 13.53 1.34 -5.57
CA LEU A 101 14.09 0.26 -4.74
C LEU A 101 14.65 -0.88 -5.59
N PHE A 102 13.85 -1.47 -6.47
CA PHE A 102 14.28 -2.61 -7.30
C PHE A 102 15.23 -2.15 -8.42
N GLY A 103 14.99 -0.98 -9.01
CA GLY A 103 15.88 -0.40 -10.01
C GLY A 103 17.22 0.00 -9.41
N GLY A 104 17.21 0.67 -8.24
CA GLY A 104 18.42 0.99 -7.49
C GLY A 104 19.23 -0.25 -7.13
N TYR A 105 18.57 -1.29 -6.60
CA TYR A 105 19.21 -2.58 -6.31
C TYR A 105 19.86 -3.21 -7.55
N ALA A 106 19.16 -3.23 -8.69
CA ALA A 106 19.67 -3.76 -9.94
C ALA A 106 20.87 -2.96 -10.47
N LEU A 107 20.85 -1.64 -10.34
CA LEU A 107 21.98 -0.79 -10.73
C LEU A 107 23.20 -1.05 -9.84
N ILE A 108 23.02 -1.02 -8.52
CA ILE A 108 24.11 -1.23 -7.55
C ILE A 108 24.76 -2.60 -7.77
N THR A 109 23.96 -3.67 -7.88
CA THR A 109 24.49 -5.02 -8.11
C THR A 109 25.24 -5.12 -9.44
N ARG A 110 24.72 -4.53 -10.52
CA ARG A 110 25.41 -4.49 -11.82
C ARG A 110 26.77 -3.77 -11.75
N PHE A 111 26.87 -2.65 -11.04
CA PHE A 111 28.13 -1.92 -10.91
C PHE A 111 29.13 -2.64 -9.99
N SER A 112 28.68 -3.22 -8.88
CA SER A 112 29.53 -3.98 -7.95
C SER A 112 30.10 -5.25 -8.61
N THR A 113 29.29 -5.99 -9.37
CA THR A 113 29.76 -7.18 -10.10
C THR A 113 30.78 -6.80 -11.19
N LYS A 114 30.58 -5.69 -11.90
CA LYS A 114 31.58 -5.20 -12.87
C LYS A 114 32.93 -4.84 -12.23
N ARG A 115 32.91 -4.30 -11.01
CA ARG A 115 34.13 -3.97 -10.24
C ARG A 115 34.86 -5.18 -9.67
N ALA A 116 34.18 -6.30 -9.44
CA ALA A 116 34.79 -7.52 -8.91
C ALA A 116 35.44 -8.38 -10.00
N VAL A 117 35.08 -8.17 -11.26
CA VAL A 117 35.58 -8.93 -12.43
C VAL A 117 36.61 -8.13 -13.24
N ALA A 118 36.72 -6.82 -13.02
CA ALA A 118 37.73 -5.93 -13.59
C ALA A 118 38.93 -5.79 -12.64
#